data_AF-A0A2E5Q0S9-F1
#
_entry.id   AF-A0A2E5Q0S9-F1
#
_cell.length_a   1.000
_cell.length_b   1.000
_cell.length_c   1.000
_cell.angle_alpha   90.00
_cell.angle_beta   90.00
_cell.angle_gamma   90.00
#
_symmetry.space_group_name_H-M   'P 1'
#
loop_
_entity.id
_entity.type
_entity.pdbx_description
1 polymer ?
#
loop_
_entity_poly.entity_id
_entity_poly.type
_entity_poly.pdbx_seq_one_letter_code
_entity_poly.pdbx_strand_id
1 'polypeptide(L)'
;MKIRDLILLILSTIIFLGISCNDATQEITEKEIIVDIKEGNVVSGQEKIKVNKGDQLKLVFNSNESLQIHLHGYDIQKDVIANHETVLEFLADATGRFRITVHEEEHFSHSDHAALFESATLEKGDKYSYQVPKDMKDKTIPYHNHITHKNYAEIIVSSDQGLSGVAIVKVTNNNGESYDPNPIIVKPGTLIEWEIVSDEKVRITSGLPPAMRS
;
A
#
# COMPACT_ATOMS: atom_id res chain seq x y z
N MET A 1 53.13 -27.25 -78.17
CA MET A 1 53.00 -25.78 -78.11
C MET A 1 53.32 -25.36 -76.67
N LYS A 2 54.18 -24.35 -76.52
CA LYS A 2 54.93 -23.99 -75.30
C LYS A 2 54.14 -23.13 -74.30
N ILE A 3 54.67 -23.09 -73.06
CA ILE A 3 54.64 -22.07 -71.97
C ILE A 3 54.36 -22.84 -70.67
N ARG A 4 55.32 -23.22 -69.81
CA ARG A 4 56.53 -22.61 -69.23
C ARG A 4 56.25 -21.43 -68.28
N ASP A 5 56.50 -21.73 -67.01
CA ASP A 5 56.90 -20.85 -65.90
C ASP A 5 55.80 -20.10 -65.09
N LEU A 6 55.84 -20.37 -63.77
CA LEU A 6 56.07 -19.40 -62.68
C LEU A 6 54.91 -19.01 -61.72
N ILE A 7 54.98 -19.61 -60.51
CA ILE A 7 55.10 -18.95 -59.19
C ILE A 7 53.88 -18.70 -58.26
N LEU A 8 54.07 -19.25 -57.04
CA LEU A 8 53.70 -18.84 -55.67
C LEU A 8 52.25 -18.98 -55.13
N LEU A 9 52.16 -19.90 -54.15
CA LEU A 9 51.87 -19.70 -52.72
C LEU A 9 50.46 -19.26 -52.27
N ILE A 10 49.98 -19.94 -51.21
CA ILE A 10 49.17 -19.47 -50.05
C ILE A 10 48.06 -20.51 -49.77
N LEU A 11 48.29 -21.45 -48.86
CA LEU A 11 48.01 -21.38 -47.41
C LEU A 11 46.53 -21.70 -47.10
N SER A 12 46.30 -22.74 -46.29
CA SER A 12 45.23 -22.88 -45.27
C SER A 12 43.80 -22.52 -45.71
N THR A 13 42.78 -23.35 -45.50
CA THR A 13 42.23 -23.56 -44.15
C THR A 13 41.18 -24.67 -44.18
N ILE A 14 41.30 -25.55 -43.19
CA ILE A 14 40.38 -26.62 -42.85
C ILE A 14 39.02 -26.01 -42.46
N ILE A 15 37.97 -26.36 -43.19
CA ILE A 15 36.59 -26.05 -42.81
C ILE A 15 36.18 -27.06 -41.73
N PHE A 16 36.45 -26.74 -40.46
CA PHE A 16 35.78 -27.37 -39.33
C PHE A 16 34.37 -26.77 -39.23
N LEU A 17 33.38 -27.55 -39.65
CA LEU A 17 31.98 -27.29 -39.31
C LEU A 17 31.80 -27.58 -37.81
N GLY A 18 32.14 -26.59 -36.98
CA GLY A 18 31.72 -26.57 -35.58
C GLY A 18 30.25 -26.16 -35.52
N ILE A 19 29.35 -27.14 -35.44
CA ILE A 19 27.99 -26.90 -34.97
C ILE A 19 28.11 -26.57 -33.48
N SER A 20 28.29 -25.28 -33.19
CA SER A 20 28.09 -24.77 -31.84
C SER A 20 26.58 -24.78 -31.59
N CYS A 21 26.10 -25.83 -30.95
CA CYS A 21 24.83 -25.76 -30.24
C CYS A 21 25.10 -24.83 -29.05
N ASN A 22 24.86 -23.54 -29.25
CA ASN A 22 24.91 -22.55 -28.19
C ASN A 22 23.67 -22.77 -27.31
N ASP A 23 23.74 -23.79 -26.45
CA ASP A 23 22.79 -23.96 -25.38
C ASP A 23 23.09 -22.85 -24.37
N ALA A 24 22.45 -21.71 -24.60
CA ALA A 24 22.59 -20.53 -23.77
C ALA A 24 21.86 -20.81 -22.45
N THR A 25 22.53 -21.49 -21.51
CA THR A 25 22.21 -21.35 -20.09
C THR A 25 22.30 -19.87 -19.78
N GLN A 26 21.14 -19.21 -19.70
CA GLN A 26 21.05 -17.83 -19.28
C GLN A 26 21.53 -17.78 -17.82
N GLU A 27 22.71 -17.19 -17.60
CA GLU A 27 23.21 -16.88 -16.27
C GLU A 27 22.21 -15.92 -15.60
N ILE A 28 21.39 -16.46 -14.69
CA ILE A 28 20.42 -15.66 -13.92
C ILE A 28 21.23 -14.74 -13.02
N THR A 29 21.11 -13.43 -13.25
CA THR A 29 21.78 -12.45 -12.40
C THR A 29 20.91 -12.18 -11.19
N GLU A 30 21.35 -12.61 -10.01
CA GLU A 30 20.69 -12.30 -8.74
C GLU A 30 21.01 -10.87 -8.27
N LYS A 31 19.99 -10.13 -7.85
CA LYS A 31 20.12 -8.76 -7.34
C LYS A 31 19.33 -8.59 -6.05
N GLU A 32 20.03 -8.34 -4.96
CA GLU A 32 19.43 -7.92 -3.70
C GLU A 32 19.49 -6.39 -3.55
N ILE A 33 18.34 -5.77 -3.25
CA ILE A 33 18.23 -4.32 -3.05
C ILE A 33 17.43 -4.06 -1.77
N ILE A 34 18.07 -3.35 -0.84
CA ILE A 34 17.40 -2.85 0.37
C ILE A 34 16.72 -1.51 0.05
N VAL A 35 15.45 -1.40 0.43
CA VAL A 35 14.60 -0.23 0.27
C VAL A 35 14.11 0.19 1.66
N ASP A 36 14.50 1.40 2.07
CA ASP A 36 14.06 1.95 3.35
C ASP A 36 12.91 2.92 3.14
N ILE A 37 11.88 2.77 3.99
CA ILE A 37 10.67 3.59 4.00
C ILE A 37 10.56 4.21 5.39
N LYS A 38 10.27 5.50 5.44
CA LYS A 38 10.04 6.24 6.69
C LYS A 38 8.90 7.21 6.51
N GLU A 39 7.98 7.24 7.46
CA GLU A 39 6.86 8.20 7.46
C GLU A 39 6.10 8.17 6.11
N GLY A 40 5.74 6.96 5.64
CA GLY A 40 5.09 6.75 4.35
C GLY A 40 5.94 7.04 3.09
N ASN A 41 7.20 7.43 3.21
CA ASN A 41 8.04 7.84 2.08
C ASN A 41 9.20 6.88 1.83
N VAL A 42 9.45 6.52 0.57
CA VAL A 42 10.66 5.75 0.18
C VAL A 42 11.88 6.68 0.29
N VAL A 43 12.72 6.46 1.29
CA VAL A 43 13.87 7.32 1.61
C VAL A 43 15.21 6.81 1.05
N SER A 44 15.29 5.55 0.64
CA SER A 44 16.52 4.92 0.14
C SER A 44 16.22 3.70 -0.75
N GLY A 45 17.13 3.39 -1.68
CA GLY A 45 17.13 2.12 -2.43
C GLY A 45 16.39 2.17 -3.77
N GLN A 46 15.44 3.09 -3.95
CA GLN A 46 14.68 3.28 -5.20
C GLN A 46 15.59 3.43 -6.43
N GLU A 47 16.61 4.26 -6.33
CA GLU A 47 17.54 4.56 -7.42
C GLU A 47 18.35 3.34 -7.91
N LYS A 48 18.45 2.32 -7.04
CA LYS A 48 19.16 1.06 -7.28
C LYS A 48 18.30 0.03 -8.02
N ILE A 49 16.99 0.24 -8.13
CA ILE A 49 16.06 -0.63 -8.85
C ILE A 49 16.25 -0.44 -10.36
N LYS A 50 17.34 -1.01 -10.87
CA LYS A 50 17.69 -1.09 -12.28
C LYS A 50 17.75 -2.57 -12.67
N VAL A 51 16.76 -2.96 -13.46
CA VAL A 51 16.43 -4.35 -13.76
C VAL A 51 16.67 -4.62 -15.24
N ASN A 52 17.25 -5.77 -15.55
CA ASN A 52 17.25 -6.36 -16.88
C ASN A 52 16.29 -7.54 -16.90
N LYS A 53 15.66 -7.79 -18.05
CA LYS A 53 14.90 -9.02 -18.28
C LYS A 53 15.81 -10.24 -18.01
N GLY A 54 15.31 -11.17 -17.20
CA GLY A 54 16.02 -12.38 -16.76
C GLY A 54 16.73 -12.25 -15.42
N ASP A 55 16.81 -11.06 -14.81
CA ASP A 55 17.34 -10.91 -13.45
C ASP A 55 16.42 -11.57 -12.41
N GLN A 56 17.00 -12.24 -11.41
CA GLN A 56 16.27 -12.65 -10.21
C GLN A 56 16.43 -11.57 -9.15
N LEU A 57 15.35 -10.86 -8.83
CA LEU A 57 15.36 -9.78 -7.84
C LEU A 57 14.89 -10.25 -6.49
N LYS A 58 15.56 -9.71 -5.46
CA LYS A 58 15.15 -9.74 -4.06
C LYS A 58 15.13 -8.31 -3.53
N LEU A 59 13.94 -7.76 -3.36
CA LEU A 59 13.73 -6.46 -2.73
C LEU A 59 13.45 -6.68 -1.24
N VAL A 60 14.23 -6.01 -0.40
CA VAL A 60 14.15 -6.10 1.05
C VAL A 60 13.65 -4.75 1.57
N PHE A 61 12.48 -4.73 2.18
CA PHE A 61 11.83 -3.52 2.66
C PHE A 61 11.94 -3.38 4.18
N ASN A 62 12.37 -2.19 4.62
CA ASN A 62 12.34 -1.77 6.01
C ASN A 62 11.39 -0.58 6.14
N SER A 63 10.49 -0.60 7.12
CA SER A 63 9.60 0.52 7.41
C SER A 63 9.39 0.69 8.91
N ASN A 64 9.20 1.93 9.37
CA ASN A 64 8.73 2.24 10.72
C ASN A 64 7.21 2.07 10.88
N GLU A 65 6.50 1.92 9.76
CA GLU A 65 5.03 1.86 9.66
C GLU A 65 4.58 0.69 8.78
N SER A 66 3.39 0.16 9.07
CA SER A 66 2.76 -0.85 8.20
C SER A 66 2.07 -0.15 7.05
N LEU A 67 2.35 -0.57 5.81
CA LEU A 67 1.89 0.09 4.59
C LEU A 67 1.89 -0.88 3.41
N GLN A 68 1.19 -0.54 2.34
CA GLN A 68 1.28 -1.28 1.08
C GLN A 68 2.20 -0.54 0.11
N ILE A 69 3.08 -1.27 -0.57
CA ILE A 69 3.86 -0.73 -1.68
C ILE A 69 3.35 -1.28 -3.01
N HIS A 70 3.58 -0.52 -4.06
CA HIS A 70 3.35 -0.92 -5.44
C HIS A 70 4.63 -0.73 -6.25
N LEU A 71 5.14 -1.82 -6.82
CA LEU A 71 6.20 -1.82 -7.83
C LEU A 71 5.62 -1.57 -9.22
N HIS A 72 5.73 -0.33 -9.69
CA HIS A 72 5.29 0.03 -11.03
C HIS A 72 6.02 -0.77 -12.10
N GLY A 73 5.31 -1.08 -13.19
CA GLY A 73 5.83 -1.83 -14.34
C GLY A 73 5.67 -3.34 -14.22
N TYR A 74 5.66 -3.88 -13.00
CA TYR A 74 5.30 -5.28 -12.74
C TYR A 74 3.88 -5.45 -12.21
N ASP A 75 3.24 -4.35 -11.78
CA ASP A 75 1.90 -4.37 -11.14
C ASP A 75 1.86 -5.28 -9.90
N ILE A 76 2.97 -5.31 -9.15
CA ILE A 76 3.11 -6.10 -7.92
C ILE A 76 2.85 -5.20 -6.73
N GLN A 77 1.92 -5.60 -5.88
CA GLN A 77 1.65 -4.98 -4.59
C GLN A 77 2.18 -5.87 -3.46
N LYS A 78 2.69 -5.24 -2.39
CA LYS A 78 3.25 -5.95 -1.24
C LYS A 78 2.98 -5.18 0.05
N ASP A 79 2.42 -5.85 1.04
CA ASP A 79 2.26 -5.30 2.38
C ASP A 79 3.60 -5.38 3.13
N VAL A 80 4.06 -4.25 3.64
CA VAL A 80 5.25 -4.09 4.47
C VAL A 80 4.80 -3.92 5.92
N ILE A 81 5.38 -4.72 6.83
CA ILE A 81 5.03 -4.70 8.26
C ILE A 81 5.99 -3.77 9.01
N ALA A 82 5.45 -2.90 9.87
CA ALA A 82 6.25 -2.01 10.71
C ALA A 82 7.32 -2.78 11.49
N ASN A 83 8.56 -2.29 11.45
CA ASN A 83 9.72 -2.80 12.19
C ASN A 83 10.08 -4.27 11.89
N HIS A 84 9.61 -4.81 10.77
CA HIS A 84 9.95 -6.16 10.31
C HIS A 84 10.44 -6.11 8.86
N GLU A 85 11.45 -6.92 8.56
CA GLU A 85 11.94 -7.07 7.20
C GLU A 85 10.86 -7.74 6.33
N THR A 86 10.50 -7.08 5.24
CA THR A 86 9.56 -7.62 4.25
C THR A 86 10.31 -7.92 2.95
N VAL A 87 10.21 -9.15 2.45
CA VAL A 87 10.92 -9.57 1.23
C VAL A 87 9.93 -9.75 0.07
N LEU A 88 10.31 -9.22 -1.10
CA LEU A 88 9.68 -9.46 -2.39
C LEU A 88 10.71 -10.04 -3.37
N GLU A 89 10.50 -11.28 -3.79
CA GLU A 89 11.34 -11.97 -4.77
C GLU A 89 10.58 -12.22 -6.07
N PHE A 90 11.19 -11.91 -7.21
CA PHE A 90 10.58 -12.14 -8.52
C PHE A 90 11.62 -12.25 -9.64
N LEU A 91 11.27 -12.99 -10.69
CA LEU A 91 12.03 -13.04 -11.93
C LEU A 91 11.59 -11.88 -12.85
N ALA A 92 12.55 -11.06 -13.25
CA ALA A 92 12.29 -9.93 -14.14
C ALA A 92 11.94 -10.39 -15.56
N ASP A 93 10.82 -9.95 -16.10
CA ASP A 93 10.42 -10.18 -17.49
C ASP A 93 10.60 -8.95 -18.39
N ALA A 94 10.94 -7.80 -17.79
CA ALA A 94 11.15 -6.52 -18.46
C ALA A 94 12.42 -5.80 -17.98
N THR A 95 13.14 -5.17 -18.92
CA THR A 95 14.29 -4.31 -18.64
C THR A 95 13.83 -2.88 -18.38
N GLY A 96 14.27 -2.27 -17.27
CA GLY A 96 13.88 -0.90 -16.95
C GLY A 96 14.36 -0.39 -15.60
N ARG A 97 13.93 0.84 -15.29
CA ARG A 97 13.97 1.42 -13.94
C ARG A 97 12.55 1.45 -13.44
N PHE A 98 12.30 0.72 -12.36
CA PHE A 98 10.97 0.58 -11.80
C PHE A 98 10.90 1.37 -10.51
N ARG A 99 9.80 2.11 -10.34
CA ARG A 99 9.58 2.91 -9.14
C ARG A 99 8.70 2.14 -8.18
N ILE A 100 8.98 2.33 -6.91
CA ILE A 100 8.13 1.92 -5.82
C ILE A 100 7.39 3.15 -5.34
N THR A 101 6.08 3.04 -5.28
CA THR A 101 5.23 3.98 -4.58
C THR A 101 4.69 3.27 -3.35
N VAL A 102 4.60 4.02 -2.26
CA VAL A 102 3.75 3.60 -1.16
C VAL A 102 2.33 3.86 -1.63
N HIS A 103 1.53 2.81 -1.74
CA HIS A 103 0.09 2.98 -1.75
C HIS A 103 -0.25 3.43 -0.33
N GLU A 104 -0.36 4.74 -0.15
CA GLU A 104 -1.29 5.27 0.83
C GLU A 104 -2.65 4.73 0.38
N GLU A 105 -3.08 3.63 1.02
CA GLU A 105 -4.34 2.96 0.74
C GLU A 105 -5.37 3.98 0.37
N GLU A 106 -6.03 3.83 -0.81
CA GLU A 106 -7.01 4.78 -1.36
C GLU A 106 -7.25 5.89 -0.37
N HIS A 107 -6.47 6.96 -0.47
CA HIS A 107 -6.77 8.11 0.34
C HIS A 107 -8.23 8.37 0.05
N PHE A 108 -9.07 8.12 1.04
CA PHE A 108 -10.15 9.04 1.31
C PHE A 108 -9.39 10.33 1.50
N SER A 109 -9.25 11.04 0.38
CA SER A 109 -8.71 12.38 0.29
C SER A 109 -9.15 13.03 1.58
N HIS A 110 -8.20 13.48 2.40
CA HIS A 110 -8.53 14.16 3.64
C HIS A 110 -9.42 15.40 3.39
N SER A 111 -9.71 15.72 2.11
CA SER A 111 -10.67 16.69 1.58
C SER A 111 -12.13 16.20 1.39
N ASP A 112 -12.45 14.90 1.48
CA ASP A 112 -13.82 14.43 1.25
C ASP A 112 -14.58 14.23 2.57
N HIS A 113 -15.27 15.30 2.97
CA HIS A 113 -16.12 15.31 4.17
C HIS A 113 -17.36 14.47 3.85
N ALA A 114 -17.80 13.60 4.75
CA ALA A 114 -18.91 12.67 4.52
C ALA A 114 -18.67 11.60 3.42
N ALA A 115 -17.41 11.26 3.09
CA ALA A 115 -17.11 10.29 2.03
C ALA A 115 -17.66 8.87 2.29
N LEU A 116 -17.66 8.43 3.54
CA LEU A 116 -18.12 7.09 3.95
C LEU A 116 -19.52 7.12 4.54
N PHE A 117 -19.77 8.11 5.40
CA PHE A 117 -21.06 8.24 6.05
C PHE A 117 -21.33 9.66 6.54
N GLU A 118 -22.61 9.98 6.61
CA GLU A 118 -23.14 11.16 7.30
C GLU A 118 -24.53 10.83 7.84
N SER A 119 -24.75 11.09 9.12
CA SER A 119 -26.05 10.89 9.75
C SER A 119 -27.02 12.05 9.44
N ALA A 120 -28.30 11.82 9.70
CA ALA A 120 -29.23 12.91 9.96
C ALA A 120 -28.82 13.68 11.24
N THR A 121 -29.50 14.78 11.55
CA THR A 121 -29.39 15.38 12.89
C THR A 121 -30.01 14.44 13.91
N LEU A 122 -29.24 14.08 14.94
CA LEU A 122 -29.59 13.16 16.00
C LEU A 122 -29.77 13.92 17.32
N GLU A 123 -30.71 13.45 18.13
CA GLU A 123 -31.02 13.94 19.47
C GLU A 123 -30.77 12.86 20.53
N LYS A 124 -30.88 13.21 21.80
CA LYS A 124 -30.67 12.27 22.91
C LYS A 124 -31.60 11.07 22.82
N GLY A 125 -31.01 9.88 22.87
CA GLY A 125 -31.70 8.59 22.73
C GLY A 125 -31.69 8.05 21.30
N ASP A 126 -31.33 8.86 20.31
CA ASP A 126 -31.20 8.39 18.94
C ASP A 126 -29.98 7.48 18.78
N LYS A 127 -30.05 6.67 17.72
CA LYS A 127 -29.00 5.76 17.28
C LYS A 127 -28.69 5.98 15.82
N TYR A 128 -27.42 5.89 15.48
CA TYR A 128 -26.96 5.87 14.09
C TYR A 128 -26.03 4.68 13.89
N SER A 129 -26.09 4.03 12.73
CA SER A 129 -25.25 2.87 12.47
C SER A 129 -24.55 2.94 11.13
N TYR A 130 -23.34 2.40 11.08
CA TYR A 130 -22.54 2.25 9.87
C TYR A 130 -21.97 0.84 9.79
N GLN A 131 -22.18 0.18 8.65
CA GLN A 131 -21.66 -1.15 8.39
C GLN A 131 -20.28 -1.03 7.74
N VAL A 132 -19.23 -1.41 8.47
CA VAL A 132 -17.87 -1.44 7.91
C VAL A 132 -17.84 -2.45 6.75
N PRO A 133 -17.38 -2.08 5.54
CA PRO A 133 -17.24 -3.00 4.42
C PRO A 133 -16.36 -4.20 4.79
N LYS A 134 -16.64 -5.38 4.22
CA LYS A 134 -15.92 -6.62 4.55
C LYS A 134 -14.52 -6.68 3.94
N ASP A 135 -14.32 -5.92 2.88
CA ASP A 135 -13.09 -5.77 2.12
C ASP A 135 -12.21 -4.62 2.64
N MET A 136 -12.76 -3.72 3.45
CA MET A 136 -12.02 -2.66 4.13
C MET A 136 -11.19 -3.25 5.27
N LYS A 137 -9.86 -3.28 5.12
CA LYS A 137 -8.91 -3.83 6.10
C LYS A 137 -7.87 -2.79 6.44
N ASP A 138 -7.42 -2.83 7.69
CA ASP A 138 -6.24 -2.11 8.21
C ASP A 138 -6.26 -0.59 7.96
N LYS A 139 -7.48 -0.01 7.97
CA LYS A 139 -7.79 1.42 7.75
C LYS A 139 -8.12 2.17 9.03
N THR A 140 -7.73 3.44 9.09
CA THR A 140 -8.23 4.41 10.08
C THR A 140 -9.23 5.37 9.44
N ILE A 141 -10.43 5.45 10.00
CA ILE A 141 -11.49 6.35 9.54
C ILE A 141 -11.70 7.42 10.62
N PRO A 142 -11.24 8.66 10.42
CA PRO A 142 -11.64 9.77 11.28
C PRO A 142 -13.12 10.07 11.09
N TYR A 143 -13.78 10.53 12.13
CA TYR A 143 -15.14 11.03 12.08
C TYR A 143 -15.36 12.09 13.17
N HIS A 144 -16.37 12.93 12.99
CA HIS A 144 -16.63 14.02 13.93
C HIS A 144 -18.09 14.46 13.91
N ASN A 145 -18.43 15.42 14.77
CA ASN A 145 -19.72 16.11 14.73
C ASN A 145 -19.69 17.25 13.71
N HIS A 146 -20.47 17.12 12.64
CA HIS A 146 -20.63 18.10 11.56
C HIS A 146 -21.29 19.42 12.04
N ILE A 147 -21.89 19.44 13.24
CA ILE A 147 -22.47 20.67 13.78
C ILE A 147 -21.40 21.52 14.47
N THR A 148 -20.56 20.92 15.31
CA THR A 148 -19.65 21.67 16.19
C THR A 148 -18.24 21.79 15.62
N HIS A 149 -17.77 20.78 14.85
CA HIS A 149 -16.39 20.67 14.37
C HIS A 149 -15.31 20.77 15.47
N LYS A 150 -15.66 20.58 16.75
CA LYS A 150 -14.75 20.84 17.87
C LYS A 150 -13.75 19.72 18.10
N ASN A 151 -14.25 18.48 18.03
CA ASN A 151 -13.50 17.26 18.30
C ASN A 151 -13.71 16.26 17.17
N TYR A 152 -12.86 15.25 17.12
CA TYR A 152 -13.02 14.10 16.24
C TYR A 152 -12.64 12.82 16.99
N ALA A 153 -13.01 11.69 16.41
CA ALA A 153 -12.68 10.36 16.90
C ALA A 153 -12.32 9.46 15.73
N GLU A 154 -11.79 8.28 16.05
CA GLU A 154 -11.25 7.35 15.05
C GLU A 154 -11.88 5.97 15.17
N ILE A 155 -12.19 5.39 14.01
CA ILE A 155 -12.46 3.97 13.85
C ILE A 155 -11.20 3.34 13.26
N ILE A 156 -10.63 2.36 13.96
CA ILE A 156 -9.52 1.55 13.44
C ILE A 156 -10.11 0.22 12.99
N VAL A 157 -10.15 0.00 11.68
CA VAL A 157 -10.55 -1.27 11.07
C VAL A 157 -9.32 -2.16 11.00
N SER A 158 -9.26 -3.24 11.78
CA SER A 158 -8.13 -4.18 11.79
C SER A 158 -8.59 -5.60 11.47
N SER A 159 -7.87 -6.28 10.60
CA SER A 159 -8.17 -7.67 10.26
C SER A 159 -7.85 -8.64 11.42
N ASP A 160 -6.83 -8.32 12.22
CA ASP A 160 -6.32 -9.18 13.29
C ASP A 160 -7.10 -9.04 14.61
N GLN A 161 -7.46 -7.82 14.98
CA GLN A 161 -7.98 -7.48 16.31
C GLN A 161 -9.21 -6.56 16.24
N GLY A 162 -9.87 -6.36 17.39
CA GLY A 162 -11.04 -5.50 17.50
C GLY A 162 -12.37 -6.23 17.64
N LEU A 163 -13.42 -5.45 17.85
CA LEU A 163 -14.78 -5.92 18.02
C LEU A 163 -15.33 -6.48 16.71
N SER A 164 -16.27 -7.42 16.80
CA SER A 164 -17.00 -7.98 15.66
C SER A 164 -18.48 -8.07 15.99
N GLY A 165 -19.34 -8.19 14.97
CA GLY A 165 -20.78 -8.12 15.16
C GLY A 165 -21.24 -6.68 15.31
N VAL A 166 -21.63 -6.27 16.51
CA VAL A 166 -22.08 -4.90 16.82
C VAL A 166 -21.10 -4.26 17.80
N ALA A 167 -20.61 -3.07 17.45
CA ALA A 167 -19.69 -2.29 18.26
C ALA A 167 -20.35 -0.94 18.60
N ILE A 168 -20.42 -0.60 19.89
CA ILE A 168 -21.16 0.58 20.36
C ILE A 168 -20.18 1.72 20.70
N VAL A 169 -20.49 2.91 20.22
CA VAL A 169 -19.85 4.17 20.61
C VAL A 169 -20.89 5.07 21.28
N LYS A 170 -20.60 5.58 22.47
CA LYS A 170 -21.44 6.56 23.15
C LYS A 170 -20.96 7.97 22.82
N VAL A 171 -21.90 8.83 22.45
CA VAL A 171 -21.65 10.26 22.22
C VAL A 171 -22.21 11.04 23.40
N THR A 172 -21.34 11.75 24.12
CA THR A 172 -21.73 12.53 25.32
C THR A 172 -21.21 13.95 25.25
N ASN A 173 -21.80 14.87 26.03
CA ASN A 173 -21.37 16.28 26.08
C ASN A 173 -21.19 16.81 27.52
N ASN A 174 -21.16 15.95 28.54
CA ASN A 174 -21.14 16.35 29.95
C ASN A 174 -19.95 17.27 30.31
N ASN A 175 -18.79 17.05 29.70
CA ASN A 175 -17.56 17.83 29.89
C ASN A 175 -16.96 18.27 28.54
N GLY A 176 -17.84 18.62 27.59
CA GLY A 176 -17.49 18.76 26.18
C GLY A 176 -17.80 17.48 25.39
N GLU A 177 -17.91 17.64 24.08
CA GLU A 177 -18.25 16.55 23.16
C GLU A 177 -17.19 15.45 23.22
N SER A 178 -17.61 14.21 23.51
CA SER A 178 -16.73 13.05 23.61
C SER A 178 -17.35 11.82 22.95
N TYR A 179 -16.49 10.93 22.49
CA TYR A 179 -16.83 9.64 21.89
C TYR A 179 -16.16 8.55 22.74
N ASP A 180 -16.92 7.55 23.18
CA ASP A 180 -16.40 6.47 24.02
C ASP A 180 -16.91 5.10 23.54
N PRO A 181 -16.02 4.16 23.16
CA PRO A 181 -14.56 4.29 23.14
C PRO A 181 -14.05 5.20 22.00
N ASN A 182 -12.86 5.80 22.19
CA ASN A 182 -12.10 6.49 21.16
C ASN A 182 -10.58 6.27 21.36
N PRO A 183 -9.86 5.65 20.41
CA PRO A 183 -10.39 5.06 19.17
C PRO A 183 -11.25 3.83 19.45
N ILE A 184 -12.13 3.50 18.51
CA ILE A 184 -12.82 2.20 18.49
C ILE A 184 -12.12 1.27 17.50
N ILE A 185 -11.73 0.07 17.94
CA ILE A 185 -11.06 -0.93 17.08
C ILE A 185 -12.06 -2.02 16.70
N VAL A 186 -12.28 -2.24 15.42
CA VAL A 186 -13.28 -3.16 14.88
C VAL A 186 -12.72 -4.01 13.74
N LYS A 187 -13.33 -5.18 13.51
CA LYS A 187 -13.03 -6.03 12.35
C LYS A 187 -13.82 -5.61 11.12
N PRO A 188 -13.35 -5.92 9.90
CA PRO A 188 -14.14 -5.76 8.68
C PRO A 188 -15.51 -6.45 8.80
N GLY A 189 -16.57 -5.81 8.31
CA GLY A 189 -17.94 -6.34 8.47
C GLY A 189 -18.60 -6.09 9.83
N THR A 190 -18.00 -5.28 10.71
CA THR A 190 -18.64 -4.87 11.98
C THR A 190 -19.68 -3.77 11.74
N LEU A 191 -20.82 -3.87 12.42
CA LEU A 191 -21.80 -2.79 12.50
C LEU A 191 -21.45 -1.88 13.68
N ILE A 192 -21.04 -0.65 13.39
CA ILE A 192 -20.80 0.36 14.41
C ILE A 192 -22.13 1.05 14.69
N GLU A 193 -22.48 1.22 15.96
CA GLU A 193 -23.66 1.95 16.41
C GLU A 193 -23.26 3.07 17.36
N TRP A 194 -23.57 4.31 16.99
CA TRP A 194 -23.46 5.47 17.86
C TRP A 194 -24.75 5.63 18.66
N GLU A 195 -24.64 5.59 19.98
CA GLU A 195 -25.72 5.90 20.92
C GLU A 195 -25.58 7.34 21.41
N ILE A 196 -26.57 8.18 21.12
CA ILE A 196 -26.53 9.59 21.48
C ILE A 196 -27.05 9.77 22.91
N VAL A 197 -26.14 10.01 23.84
CA VAL A 197 -26.45 10.34 25.24
C VAL A 197 -26.38 11.86 25.47
N SER A 198 -25.68 12.57 24.58
CA SER A 198 -25.56 14.03 24.54
C SER A 198 -26.92 14.72 24.61
N ASP A 199 -27.01 15.76 25.44
CA ASP A 199 -28.18 16.67 25.48
C ASP A 199 -28.16 17.69 24.33
N GLU A 200 -27.01 17.86 23.65
CA GLU A 200 -26.89 18.63 22.42
C GLU A 200 -27.13 17.78 21.17
N LYS A 201 -27.61 18.42 20.11
CA LYS A 201 -27.80 17.80 18.80
C LYS A 201 -26.47 17.41 18.18
N VAL A 202 -26.44 16.25 17.53
CA VAL A 202 -25.23 15.69 16.92
C VAL A 202 -25.51 15.36 15.46
N ARG A 203 -24.51 15.53 14.59
CA ARG A 203 -24.53 14.97 13.23
C ARG A 203 -23.20 14.29 12.96
N ILE A 204 -23.19 12.97 12.96
CA ILE A 204 -21.97 12.16 12.82
C ILE A 204 -21.58 12.07 11.35
N THR A 205 -20.35 12.45 11.04
CA THR A 205 -19.83 12.46 9.65
C THR A 205 -18.41 11.90 9.60
N SER A 206 -18.11 11.10 8.57
CA SER A 206 -16.76 10.60 8.32
C SER A 206 -15.86 11.71 7.76
N GLY A 207 -14.57 11.66 8.08
CA GLY A 207 -13.55 12.62 7.67
C GLY A 207 -13.07 13.50 8.82
N LEU A 208 -12.01 14.27 8.56
CA LEU A 208 -11.51 15.29 9.50
C LEU A 208 -12.42 16.53 9.51
N PRO A 209 -12.53 17.23 10.65
CA PRO A 209 -13.14 18.56 10.71
C PRO A 209 -12.49 19.54 9.71
N PRO A 210 -13.25 20.49 9.14
CA PRO A 210 -12.74 21.43 8.12
C PRO A 210 -11.47 22.19 8.53
N ALA A 211 -11.33 22.55 9.81
CA ALA A 211 -10.19 23.30 10.32
C ALA A 211 -8.88 22.47 10.37
N MET A 212 -8.95 21.15 10.21
CA MET A 212 -7.80 20.24 10.26
C MET A 212 -7.46 19.63 8.89
N ARG A 213 -7.96 20.25 7.80
CA ARG A 213 -7.62 19.88 6.43
C ARG A 213 -6.47 20.76 5.95
N SER A 214 -5.37 20.14 5.51
CA SER A 214 -4.20 20.81 4.92
C SER A 214 -4.43 21.21 3.47
#